data_AF-A0A9E5F5W7-F1
#
_entry.id   AF-A0A9E5F5W7-F1
#
_cell.length_a   1.000
_cell.length_b   1.000
_cell.length_c   1.000
_cell.angle_alpha   90.00
_cell.angle_beta   90.00
_cell.angle_gamma   90.00
#
_symmetry.space_group_name_H-M   'P 1'
#
loop_
_entity.id
_entity.type
_entity.pdbx_description
1 polymer ?
#
loop_
_entity_poly.entity_id
_entity_poly.type
_entity_poly.pdbx_seq_one_letter_code
_entity_poly.pdbx_strand_id
1 'polypeptide(L)'
;VQKEFGIDPSNIKAALYYLEDEQILSSCYDETSLDSIERELLGVYDTIKEHAPENARGVTGQHCQRCEYRDMCPFFKSGKKKILWDGDLKNL
;
A
#
# COMPACT_ATOMS: atom_id res chain seq x y z
N VAL A 1 -2.94 -0.09 19.46
CA VAL A 1 -3.29 1.09 20.29
C VAL A 1 -4.66 0.98 20.93
N GLN A 2 -5.77 1.05 20.18
CA GLN A 2 -7.13 0.88 20.74
C GLN A 2 -7.29 -0.45 21.51
N LYS A 3 -7.02 -1.58 20.84
CA LYS A 3 -7.18 -2.93 21.44
C LYS A 3 -6.21 -3.24 22.59
N GLU A 4 -5.02 -2.64 22.57
CA GLU A 4 -3.95 -2.94 23.52
C GLU A 4 -3.98 -2.02 24.74
N PHE A 5 -4.35 -0.74 24.57
CA PHE A 5 -4.34 0.26 25.62
C PHE A 5 -5.74 0.79 25.98
N GLY A 6 -6.81 0.32 25.32
CA GLY A 6 -8.19 0.74 25.59
C GLY A 6 -8.49 2.20 25.26
N ILE A 7 -7.69 2.82 24.39
CA ILE A 7 -7.84 4.23 24.00
C ILE A 7 -8.98 4.35 22.97
N ASP A 8 -9.91 5.27 23.20
CA ASP A 8 -10.94 5.63 22.23
C ASP A 8 -10.30 6.08 20.90
N PRO A 9 -10.76 5.57 19.73
CA PRO A 9 -10.16 5.88 18.44
C PRO A 9 -10.03 7.37 18.11
N SER A 10 -10.99 8.20 18.56
CA SER A 10 -10.96 9.65 18.34
C SER A 10 -9.79 10.34 19.05
N ASN A 11 -9.20 9.69 20.06
CA ASN A 11 -8.02 10.14 20.77
C ASN A 11 -6.72 9.65 20.15
N ILE A 12 -6.76 8.75 19.16
CA ILE A 12 -5.59 8.28 18.44
C ILE A 12 -5.24 9.30 17.36
N LYS A 13 -4.09 9.95 17.51
CA LYS A 13 -3.56 10.93 16.56
C LYS A 13 -2.24 10.44 16.02
N ALA A 14 -2.11 10.44 14.69
CA ALA A 14 -0.88 10.15 14.00
C ALA A 14 -0.51 11.31 13.09
N ALA A 15 0.78 11.50 12.86
CA ALA A 15 1.27 12.48 11.89
C ALA A 15 2.47 11.89 11.15
N LEU A 16 2.50 12.11 9.84
CA LEU A 16 3.64 11.84 8.97
C LEU A 16 4.34 13.16 8.68
N TYR A 17 5.63 13.23 9.00
CA TYR A 17 6.46 14.41 8.72
C TYR A 17 7.46 14.09 7.62
N TYR A 18 7.38 14.82 6.52
CA TYR A 18 8.32 14.77 5.40
C TYR A 18 9.51 15.68 5.70
N LEU A 19 10.73 15.14 5.60
CA LEU A 19 11.95 15.86 5.95
C LEU A 19 12.44 16.74 4.78
N GLU A 20 12.06 16.39 3.57
CA GLU A 20 12.50 17.02 2.33
C GLU A 20 11.91 18.42 2.14
N ASP A 21 10.65 18.60 2.57
CA ASP A 21 9.88 19.84 2.41
C ASP A 21 9.20 20.31 3.69
N GLU A 22 9.54 19.69 4.83
CA GLU A 22 9.02 20.01 6.15
C GLU A 22 7.48 19.93 6.24
N GLN A 23 6.83 19.11 5.39
CA GLN A 23 5.38 18.94 5.41
C GLN A 23 4.91 17.97 6.50
N ILE A 24 3.81 18.34 7.18
CA ILE A 24 3.12 17.48 8.16
C ILE A 24 1.76 17.06 7.60
N LEU A 25 1.54 15.75 7.48
CA LEU A 25 0.22 15.17 7.22
C LEU A 25 -0.30 14.54 8.51
N SER A 26 -1.30 15.15 9.12
CA SER A 26 -1.97 14.61 10.31
C SER A 26 -3.17 13.73 9.95
N SER A 27 -3.36 12.65 10.69
CA SER A 27 -4.54 11.79 10.61
C SER A 27 -5.17 11.61 11.99
N CYS A 28 -6.49 11.69 12.03
CA CYS A 28 -7.32 11.27 13.16
C CYS A 28 -8.08 10.02 12.75
N TYR A 29 -8.35 9.14 13.71
CA TYR A 29 -9.06 7.90 13.45
C TYR A 29 -10.43 7.89 14.14
N ASP A 30 -11.32 7.07 13.61
CA ASP A 30 -12.58 6.70 14.24
C ASP A 30 -12.70 5.17 14.24
N GLU A 31 -13.69 4.63 14.95
CA GLU A 31 -13.91 3.18 14.99
C GLU A 31 -14.09 2.59 13.58
N THR A 32 -14.85 3.28 12.73
CA THR A 32 -15.16 2.81 11.37
C THR A 32 -13.92 2.64 10.51
N SER A 33 -13.00 3.61 10.55
CA SER A 33 -11.75 3.60 9.77
C SER A 33 -10.79 2.53 10.27
N LEU A 34 -10.68 2.34 11.59
CA LEU A 34 -9.85 1.27 12.16
C LEU A 34 -10.41 -0.12 11.87
N ASP A 35 -11.72 -0.31 11.98
CA ASP A 35 -12.36 -1.59 11.64
C ASP A 35 -12.27 -1.88 10.14
N SER A 36 -12.46 -0.85 9.30
CA SER A 36 -12.38 -0.99 7.85
C SER A 36 -10.99 -1.41 7.40
N ILE A 37 -9.94 -0.75 7.92
CA ILE A 37 -8.57 -1.09 7.52
C ILE A 37 -8.18 -2.48 7.99
N GLU A 38 -8.62 -2.92 9.17
CA GLU A 38 -8.37 -4.28 9.64
C GLU A 38 -9.03 -5.33 8.74
N ARG A 39 -10.30 -5.11 8.37
CA ARG A 39 -11.01 -6.00 7.45
C ARG A 39 -10.37 -6.03 6.07
N GLU A 40 -9.95 -4.88 5.56
CA GLU A 40 -9.26 -4.79 4.28
C GLU A 40 -7.94 -5.57 4.29
N LEU A 41 -7.10 -5.34 5.31
CA LEU A 41 -5.82 -6.04 5.45
C LEU A 41 -6.00 -7.55 5.58
N LEU A 42 -6.99 -8.00 6.37
CA LEU A 42 -7.31 -9.42 6.48
C LEU A 42 -7.80 -9.99 5.16
N GLY A 43 -8.70 -9.28 4.45
CA GLY A 43 -9.19 -9.70 3.14
C GLY A 43 -8.09 -9.81 2.09
N VAL A 44 -7.13 -8.88 2.08
CA VAL A 44 -5.93 -8.94 1.22
C VAL A 44 -5.09 -10.17 1.58
N TYR A 45 -4.87 -10.43 2.87
CA TYR A 45 -4.13 -11.60 3.32
C TYR A 45 -4.80 -12.91 2.88
N ASP A 46 -6.11 -13.06 3.10
CA ASP A 46 -6.85 -14.26 2.71
C ASP A 46 -6.85 -14.44 1.20
N THR A 47 -7.00 -13.34 0.45
CA THR A 47 -6.88 -13.36 -1.02
C THR A 47 -5.52 -13.90 -1.45
N ILE A 48 -4.42 -13.41 -0.86
CA ILE A 48 -3.06 -13.88 -1.20
C ILE A 48 -2.88 -15.36 -0.82
N LYS A 49 -3.37 -15.75 0.36
CA LYS A 49 -3.24 -17.11 0.88
C LYS A 49 -3.99 -18.15 0.06
N GLU A 50 -5.18 -17.80 -0.43
CA GLU A 50 -6.03 -18.68 -1.23
C GLU A 50 -5.70 -18.63 -2.73
N HIS A 51 -4.88 -17.65 -3.17
CA HIS A 51 -4.55 -17.49 -4.58
C HIS A 51 -3.66 -18.63 -5.08
N ALA A 52 -4.13 -19.35 -6.09
CA ALA A 52 -3.34 -20.38 -6.75
C ALA A 52 -2.13 -19.73 -7.47
N PRO A 53 -0.88 -20.19 -7.23
CA PRO A 53 0.32 -19.56 -7.79
C PRO A 53 0.30 -19.42 -9.33
N GLU A 54 -0.29 -20.38 -10.03
CA GLU A 54 -0.45 -20.40 -11.48
C GLU A 54 -1.38 -19.30 -12.01
N ASN A 55 -2.27 -18.78 -11.17
CA ASN A 55 -3.20 -17.71 -11.50
C ASN A 55 -2.66 -16.32 -11.11
N ALA A 56 -1.43 -16.23 -10.58
CA ALA A 56 -0.82 -14.96 -10.20
C ALA A 56 -0.70 -14.04 -11.43
N ARG A 57 -1.22 -12.82 -11.29
CA ARG A 57 -1.11 -11.76 -12.31
C ARG A 57 -0.33 -10.60 -11.72
N GLY A 58 0.73 -10.19 -12.39
CA GLY A 58 1.48 -9.00 -12.00
C GLY A 58 0.72 -7.74 -12.38
N VAL A 59 0.46 -6.90 -11.39
CA VAL A 59 0.00 -5.51 -11.62
C VAL A 59 1.23 -4.68 -11.95
N THR A 60 1.60 -4.60 -13.23
CA THR A 60 2.79 -3.85 -13.66
C THR A 60 2.45 -2.37 -13.88
N GLY A 61 3.09 -1.48 -13.14
CA GLY A 61 2.91 -0.02 -13.23
C GLY A 61 4.23 0.74 -13.16
N GLN A 62 4.16 2.06 -12.94
CA GLN A 62 5.35 2.92 -12.82
C GLN A 62 6.24 2.52 -11.64
N HIS A 63 5.63 2.01 -10.56
CA HIS A 63 6.35 1.48 -9.39
C HIS A 63 7.34 0.37 -9.75
N CYS A 64 7.10 -0.40 -10.81
CA CYS A 64 7.99 -1.49 -11.21
C CYS A 64 9.40 -1.02 -11.61
N GLN A 65 9.54 0.22 -12.13
CA GLN A 65 10.86 0.76 -12.47
C GLN A 65 11.76 0.99 -11.24
N ARG A 66 11.14 1.24 -10.08
CA ARG A 66 11.82 1.52 -8.81
C ARG A 66 11.97 0.26 -7.93
N CYS A 67 11.39 -0.86 -8.35
CA CYS A 67 11.47 -2.12 -7.63
C CYS A 67 12.88 -2.72 -7.74
N GLU A 68 13.48 -3.09 -6.62
CA GLU A 68 14.81 -3.73 -6.56
C GLU A 68 14.83 -5.09 -7.28
N TYR A 69 13.68 -5.78 -7.30
CA TYR A 69 13.52 -7.10 -7.93
C TYR A 69 13.11 -7.03 -9.40
N ARG A 70 13.08 -5.84 -10.01
CA ARG A 70 12.62 -5.66 -11.41
C ARG A 70 13.37 -6.53 -12.41
N ASP A 71 14.66 -6.77 -12.15
CA ASP A 71 15.55 -7.52 -13.04
C ASP A 71 15.40 -9.04 -12.89
N MET A 72 14.56 -9.52 -11.97
CA MET A 72 14.19 -10.93 -11.86
C MET A 72 12.68 -11.19 -11.97
N CYS A 73 11.86 -10.15 -11.85
CA CYS A 73 10.41 -10.26 -11.92
C CYS A 73 9.92 -10.71 -13.31
N PRO A 74 9.27 -11.89 -13.44
CA PRO A 74 8.80 -12.39 -14.72
C PRO A 74 7.67 -11.53 -15.30
N PHE A 75 6.85 -10.90 -14.45
CA PHE A 75 5.73 -10.05 -14.87
C PHE A 75 6.20 -8.75 -15.51
N PHE A 76 7.21 -8.09 -14.92
CA PHE A 76 7.73 -6.83 -15.45
C PHE A 76 8.57 -7.04 -16.71
N LYS A 77 9.43 -8.08 -16.75
CA LYS A 77 10.22 -8.42 -17.95
C LYS A 77 9.37 -8.74 -19.18
N SER A 78 8.23 -9.40 -18.95
CA SER A 78 7.32 -9.79 -20.03
C SER A 78 6.47 -8.61 -20.53
N GLY A 79 6.46 -7.49 -19.81
CA GLY A 79 5.75 -6.27 -20.17
C GLY A 79 6.37 -5.59 -21.39
N LYS A 80 5.65 -5.58 -22.52
CA LYS A 80 6.08 -4.91 -23.77
C LYS A 80 6.10 -3.37 -23.68
N LYS A 81 5.66 -2.77 -22.58
CA LYS A 81 5.56 -1.31 -22.43
C LYS A 81 6.76 -0.78 -21.63
N LYS A 82 7.51 0.14 -22.23
CA LYS A 82 8.39 1.04 -21.47
C LYS A 82 7.50 1.98 -20.68
N ILE A 83 7.24 1.64 -19.42
CA ILE A 83 6.48 2.50 -18.51
C ILE A 83 7.44 3.58 -18.05
N LEU A 84 7.30 4.82 -18.52
CA LEU A 84 8.10 5.95 -18.05
C LEU A 84 7.37 6.60 -16.86
N TRP A 85 8.11 7.05 -15.84
CA TRP A 85 7.54 7.83 -14.76
C TRP A 85 7.06 9.20 -15.28
N ASP A 86 5.81 9.55 -15.01
CA ASP A 86 5.17 10.80 -15.48
C ASP A 86 5.08 11.89 -14.41
N GLY A 87 5.52 11.61 -13.18
CA GLY A 87 5.42 12.54 -12.07
C GLY A 87 4.07 12.55 -11.35
N ASP A 88 3.09 11.76 -11.80
CA ASP A 88 1.74 11.74 -11.26
C ASP A 88 1.49 10.47 -10.44
N LEU A 89 1.22 10.64 -9.14
CA LEU A 89 0.90 9.55 -8.23
C LEU A 89 -0.47 8.92 -8.50
N LYS A 90 -1.30 9.51 -9.37
CA LYS A 90 -2.62 8.94 -9.73
C LYS A 90 -2.53 7.69 -10.60
N ASN A 91 -1.40 7.47 -11.27
CA ASN A 91 -1.17 6.36 -12.19
C ASN A 91 -0.29 5.24 -11.60
N LEU A 92 -0.12 5.24 -10.27
CA LEU A 92 0.69 4.27 -9.52
C LEU A 92 0.08 2.87 -9.46
#